data_AF-A0AAW8BKW2-F1
#
_entry.id   AF-A0AAW8BKW2-F1
#
_cell.length_a   1.000
_cell.length_b   1.000
_cell.length_c   1.000
_cell.angle_alpha   90.00
_cell.angle_beta   90.00
_cell.angle_gamma   90.00
#
_symmetry.space_group_name_H-M   'P 1'
#
loop_
_entity.id
_entity.type
_entity.pdbx_description
1 polymer ?
#
loop_
_entity_poly.entity_id
_entity_poly.type
_entity_poly.pdbx_seq_one_letter_code
_entity_poly.pdbx_strand_id
1 'polypeptide(L)'
;MADTSHLPPEVLYALRTGKLPPHLHDSNPEVAAEPDESSEQDAERFRRRYHAMVDERIADWLDENPGYGKSIPEQERARIEEYCERQIQHQWRMFVRERDGLDDDGD
;
A
#
# COMPACT_ATOMS: atom_id res chain seq x y z
N MET A 1 -28.43 28.52 -32.23
CA MET A 1 -28.71 27.14 -31.78
C MET A 1 -27.41 26.38 -31.98
N ALA A 2 -26.85 25.76 -30.94
CA ALA A 2 -25.62 24.98 -31.08
C ALA A 2 -25.93 23.77 -31.97
N ASP A 3 -25.23 23.63 -33.11
CA ASP A 3 -25.35 22.47 -33.98
C ASP A 3 -24.67 21.28 -33.28
N THR A 4 -25.48 20.43 -32.66
CA THR A 4 -25.00 19.26 -31.91
C THR A 4 -24.94 18.01 -32.78
N SER A 5 -25.13 18.15 -34.10
CA SER A 5 -25.21 17.05 -35.08
C SER A 5 -23.87 16.33 -35.26
N HIS A 6 -22.75 17.00 -34.94
CA HIS A 6 -21.40 16.43 -34.99
C HIS A 6 -20.90 15.90 -33.64
N LEU A 7 -21.70 16.01 -32.58
CA LEU A 7 -21.26 15.55 -31.27
C LEU A 7 -21.40 14.03 -31.16
N PRO A 8 -20.39 13.36 -30.58
CA PRO A 8 -20.46 11.93 -30.36
C PRO A 8 -21.61 11.62 -29.38
N PRO A 9 -22.30 10.48 -29.54
CA PRO A 9 -23.54 10.16 -28.84
C PRO A 9 -23.40 10.19 -27.31
N GLU A 10 -22.21 9.95 -26.79
CA GLU A 10 -21.84 9.99 -25.37
C GLU A 10 -21.95 11.41 -24.79
N VAL A 11 -21.51 12.40 -25.56
CA VAL A 11 -21.57 13.82 -25.17
C VAL A 11 -23.01 14.31 -25.21
N LEU A 12 -23.80 13.87 -26.19
CA LEU A 12 -25.23 14.17 -26.25
C LEU A 12 -25.98 13.57 -25.06
N TYR A 13 -25.64 12.33 -24.66
CA TYR A 13 -26.22 11.68 -23.50
C TYR A 13 -25.88 12.43 -22.20
N ALA A 14 -24.61 12.84 -22.03
CA ALA A 14 -24.17 13.60 -20.86
C ALA A 14 -24.82 14.99 -20.78
N LEU A 15 -24.93 15.70 -21.90
CA LEU A 15 -25.63 16.99 -21.97
C LEU A 15 -27.14 16.85 -21.69
N ARG A 16 -27.75 15.76 -22.14
CA ARG A 16 -29.19 15.52 -21.98
C ARG A 16 -29.58 15.07 -20.56
N THR A 17 -28.74 14.27 -19.91
CA THR A 17 -29.08 13.61 -18.65
C THR A 17 -28.27 14.13 -17.45
N GLY A 18 -27.21 14.90 -17.70
CA GLY A 18 -26.25 15.33 -16.68
C GLY A 18 -25.37 14.19 -16.14
N LYS A 19 -25.41 13.00 -16.74
CA LYS A 19 -24.69 11.79 -16.29
C LYS A 19 -23.91 11.16 -17.43
N LEU A 20 -22.77 10.52 -17.13
CA LEU A 20 -22.02 9.77 -18.14
C LEU A 20 -22.81 8.52 -18.60
N PRO A 21 -22.67 8.12 -19.88
CA PRO A 21 -23.27 6.90 -20.42
C PRO A 21 -22.87 5.64 -19.64
N PRO A 22 -23.78 4.66 -19.49
CA PRO A 22 -23.51 3.44 -18.72
C PRO A 22 -22.35 2.60 -19.25
N HIS A 23 -22.06 2.64 -20.56
CA HIS A 23 -20.89 1.95 -21.14
C HIS A 23 -19.55 2.64 -20.85
N LEU A 24 -19.55 3.89 -20.38
CA LEU A 24 -18.37 4.59 -19.84
C LEU A 24 -18.26 4.42 -18.31
N HIS A 25 -19.31 3.94 -17.65
CA HIS A 25 -19.25 3.45 -16.28
C HIS A 25 -18.46 2.14 -16.16
N ASP A 26 -18.26 1.42 -17.27
CA ASP A 26 -17.45 0.20 -17.37
C ASP A 26 -15.94 0.44 -17.38
N SER A 27 -15.48 1.69 -17.30
CA SER A 27 -14.16 1.97 -16.72
C SER A 27 -14.27 1.87 -15.21
N ASN A 28 -14.57 0.65 -14.75
CA ASN A 28 -14.90 0.28 -13.39
C ASN A 28 -13.85 0.79 -12.38
N PRO A 29 -14.14 1.80 -11.54
CA PRO A 29 -13.29 2.14 -10.40
C PRO A 29 -13.56 1.20 -9.21
N GLU A 30 -14.18 0.04 -9.44
CA GLU A 30 -14.54 -0.94 -8.42
C GLU A 30 -14.11 -2.35 -8.85
N VAL A 31 -12.86 -2.47 -9.34
CA VAL A 31 -12.06 -3.60 -8.84
C VAL A 31 -11.60 -3.16 -7.45
N ALA A 32 -12.55 -3.07 -6.52
CA ALA A 32 -12.25 -3.47 -5.17
C ALA A 32 -11.91 -4.95 -5.32
N ALA A 33 -10.64 -5.24 -5.60
CA ALA A 33 -10.08 -6.51 -5.24
C ALA A 33 -10.46 -6.63 -3.77
N GLU A 34 -11.42 -7.51 -3.46
CA GLU A 34 -11.63 -7.96 -2.09
C GLU A 34 -10.22 -8.15 -1.54
N PRO A 35 -9.81 -7.43 -0.48
CA PRO A 35 -8.46 -7.56 0.02
C PRO A 35 -8.33 -9.04 0.36
N ASP A 36 -7.57 -9.75 -0.47
CA ASP A 36 -7.41 -11.19 -0.33
C ASP A 36 -7.12 -11.44 1.14
N GLU A 37 -7.94 -12.23 1.84
CA GLU A 37 -7.84 -12.34 3.31
C GLU A 37 -6.42 -12.78 3.72
N SER A 38 -5.69 -13.43 2.82
CA SER A 38 -4.26 -13.76 2.96
C SER A 38 -3.37 -12.50 2.96
N SER A 39 -3.66 -11.53 2.10
CA SER A 39 -2.96 -10.24 2.02
C SER A 39 -3.09 -9.40 3.30
N GLU A 40 -4.26 -9.43 3.96
CA GLU A 40 -4.42 -8.77 5.27
C GLU A 40 -3.64 -9.47 6.39
N GLN A 41 -3.68 -10.81 6.44
CA GLN A 41 -2.89 -11.59 7.40
C GLN A 41 -1.39 -11.38 7.21
N ASP A 42 -0.92 -11.32 5.96
CA ASP A 42 0.48 -11.04 5.66
C ASP A 42 0.85 -9.61 6.04
N ALA A 43 -0.01 -8.62 5.78
CA ALA A 43 0.21 -7.25 6.24
C ALA A 43 0.33 -7.18 7.78
N GLU A 44 -0.50 -7.90 8.52
CA GLU A 44 -0.38 -8.02 9.98
C GLU A 44 0.92 -8.67 10.43
N ARG A 45 1.38 -9.73 9.75
CA ARG A 45 2.66 -10.38 10.05
C ARG A 45 3.82 -9.40 9.88
N PHE A 46 3.84 -8.63 8.80
CA PHE A 46 4.87 -7.63 8.55
C PHE A 46 4.81 -6.47 9.54
N ARG A 47 3.61 -6.03 9.98
CA ARG A 47 3.48 -5.05 11.07
C ARG A 47 4.06 -5.58 12.39
N ARG A 48 3.74 -6.82 12.78
CA ARG A 48 4.32 -7.45 13.98
C ARG A 48 5.84 -7.57 13.87
N ARG A 49 6.34 -7.94 12.68
CA ARG A 49 7.78 -8.02 12.40
C ARG A 49 8.46 -6.67 12.50
N TYR A 50 7.84 -5.60 12.00
CA TYR A 50 8.35 -4.23 12.13
C TYR A 50 8.51 -3.84 13.60
N HIS A 51 7.49 -4.04 14.43
CA HIS A 51 7.57 -3.72 15.85
C HIS A 51 8.67 -4.52 16.56
N ALA A 52 8.78 -5.82 16.28
CA ALA A 52 9.85 -6.65 16.84
C ALA A 52 11.25 -6.14 16.44
N MET A 53 11.44 -5.75 15.17
CA MET A 53 12.71 -5.18 14.70
C MET A 53 13.05 -3.86 15.39
N VAL A 54 12.06 -2.98 15.59
CA VAL A 54 12.25 -1.72 16.31
C VAL A 54 12.65 -2.00 17.76
N ASP A 55 11.94 -2.89 18.45
CA ASP A 55 12.24 -3.26 19.83
C ASP A 55 13.65 -3.89 19.97
N GLU A 56 14.02 -4.80 19.07
CA GLU A 56 15.36 -5.40 19.00
C GLU A 56 16.43 -4.31 18.84
N ARG A 57 16.25 -3.37 17.89
CA ARG A 57 17.22 -2.30 17.64
C ARG A 57 17.31 -1.29 18.77
N ILE A 58 16.20 -1.01 19.45
CA ILE A 58 16.19 -0.16 20.64
C ILE A 58 16.94 -0.84 21.78
N ALA A 59 16.74 -2.15 21.98
CA ALA A 59 17.44 -2.92 22.99
C ALA A 59 18.95 -2.97 22.73
N ASP A 60 19.37 -3.25 21.48
CA ASP A 60 20.77 -3.23 21.07
C ASP A 60 21.40 -1.86 21.34
N TRP A 61 20.73 -0.78 20.93
CA TRP A 61 21.25 0.58 21.14
C TRP A 61 21.40 0.91 22.62
N LEU A 62 20.46 0.50 23.47
CA LEU A 62 20.52 0.71 24.91
C LEU A 62 21.65 -0.09 25.58
N ASP A 63 21.94 -1.30 25.09
CA ASP A 63 23.08 -2.11 25.54
C ASP A 63 24.42 -1.43 25.20
N GLU A 64 24.51 -0.84 23.99
CA GLU A 64 25.67 -0.05 23.56
C GLU A 64 25.78 1.30 24.30
N ASN A 65 24.67 1.81 24.85
CA ASN A 65 24.57 3.12 25.50
C ASN A 65 23.98 3.04 26.92
N PRO A 66 24.66 2.35 27.86
CA PRO A 66 24.11 2.09 29.20
C PRO A 66 23.87 3.36 30.03
N GLY A 67 24.52 4.47 29.68
CA GLY A 67 24.34 5.78 30.34
C GLY A 67 22.94 6.39 30.16
N TYR A 68 22.16 5.90 29.20
CA TYR A 68 20.80 6.37 28.93
C TYR A 68 19.72 5.53 29.64
N GLY A 69 20.12 4.45 30.34
CA GLY A 69 19.22 3.61 31.12
C GLY A 69 18.18 2.89 30.27
N LYS A 70 16.94 3.39 30.28
CA LYS A 70 15.81 2.83 29.50
C LYS A 70 15.21 3.83 28.50
N SER A 71 15.82 5.00 28.35
CA SER A 71 15.26 6.08 27.55
C SER A 71 16.15 6.39 26.37
N ILE A 72 15.62 6.28 25.16
CA ILE A 72 16.36 6.63 23.95
C ILE A 72 16.05 8.08 23.53
N PRO A 73 17.03 8.82 23.00
CA PRO A 73 16.77 10.13 22.38
C PRO A 73 15.80 10.01 21.20
N GLU A 74 14.89 10.98 21.05
CA GLU A 74 13.90 10.96 19.96
C GLU A 74 14.54 10.91 18.57
N GLN A 75 15.68 11.58 18.39
CA GLN A 75 16.42 11.54 17.13
C GLN A 75 16.91 10.14 16.79
N GLU A 76 17.35 9.39 17.80
CA GLU A 76 17.87 8.05 17.59
C GLU A 76 16.74 7.04 17.40
N ARG A 77 15.63 7.23 18.14
CA ARG A 77 14.39 6.51 17.89
C ARG A 77 13.93 6.65 16.44
N ALA A 78 13.88 7.88 15.93
CA ALA A 78 13.46 8.15 14.56
C ALA A 78 14.38 7.50 13.53
N ARG A 79 15.70 7.47 13.78
CA ARG A 79 16.67 6.76 12.91
C ARG A 79 16.45 5.25 12.89
N ILE A 80 16.24 4.65 14.07
CA ILE A 80 15.94 3.23 14.19
C ILE A 80 14.63 2.88 13.48
N GLU A 81 13.58 3.69 13.67
CA GLU A 81 12.28 3.50 13.02
C GLU A 81 12.39 3.64 11.50
N GLU A 82 13.08 4.66 10.98
CA GLU A 82 13.31 4.87 9.53
C GLU A 82 14.12 3.71 8.92
N TYR A 83 15.13 3.21 9.64
CA TYR A 83 15.88 2.04 9.21
C TYR A 83 14.98 0.81 9.11
N CYS A 84 14.21 0.52 10.16
CA CYS A 84 13.31 -0.63 10.21
C CYS A 84 12.19 -0.53 9.17
N GLU A 85 11.68 0.67 8.92
CA GLU A 85 10.68 0.95 7.90
C GLU A 85 11.21 0.62 6.49
N ARG A 86 12.42 1.07 6.16
CA ARG A 86 13.04 0.75 4.86
C ARG A 86 13.26 -0.76 4.69
N GLN A 87 13.65 -1.45 5.74
CA GLN A 87 13.84 -2.90 5.72
C GLN A 87 12.51 -3.64 5.49
N ILE A 88 11.47 -3.30 6.25
CA ILE A 88 10.17 -3.98 6.14
C ILE A 88 9.51 -3.72 4.79
N GLN A 89 9.62 -2.51 4.25
CA GLN A 89 9.13 -2.17 2.91
C GLN A 89 9.90 -2.92 1.81
N HIS A 90 11.21 -3.12 1.98
CA HIS A 90 11.99 -3.93 1.03
C HIS A 90 11.55 -5.40 1.06
N GLN A 91 11.43 -5.98 2.26
CA GLN A 91 10.99 -7.37 2.42
C GLN A 91 9.57 -7.57 1.87
N TRP A 92 8.66 -6.63 2.12
CA TRP A 92 7.30 -6.67 1.57
C TRP A 92 7.30 -6.68 0.05
N ARG A 93 8.08 -5.79 -0.60
CA ARG A 93 8.18 -5.77 -2.06
C ARG A 93 8.72 -7.08 -2.63
N MET A 94 9.69 -7.70 -1.95
CA MET A 94 10.23 -8.99 -2.37
C MET A 94 9.18 -10.10 -2.20
N PHE A 95 8.47 -10.11 -1.07
CA PHE A 95 7.40 -11.07 -0.79
C PHE A 95 6.25 -10.99 -1.80
N VAL A 96 5.74 -9.78 -2.08
CA VAL A 96 4.69 -9.58 -3.09
C VAL A 96 5.16 -10.02 -4.47
N ARG A 97 6.39 -9.68 -4.87
CA ARG A 97 6.95 -10.11 -6.15
C ARG A 97 7.05 -11.64 -6.26
N GLU A 98 7.47 -12.32 -5.19
CA GLU A 98 7.59 -13.78 -5.18
C GLU A 98 6.21 -14.45 -5.23
N ARG A 99 5.23 -13.92 -4.49
CA ARG A 99 3.85 -14.38 -4.54
C ARG A 99 3.26 -14.22 -5.93
N ASP A 100 3.28 -13.01 -6.49
CA ASP A 100 2.69 -12.73 -7.80
C ASP A 100 3.45 -13.44 -8.95
N GLY A 101 4.73 -13.78 -8.76
CA GLY A 101 5.53 -14.55 -9.72
C GLY A 101 5.29 -16.06 -9.68
N LEU A 102 4.67 -16.58 -8.61
CA LEU A 102 4.23 -17.98 -8.50
C LEU A 102 2.83 -18.20 -9.09
N ASP A 103 2.10 -17.13 -9.41
CA ASP A 103 0.75 -17.17 -10.00
C ASP A 103 0.77 -17.16 -11.56
N ASP A 104 1.93 -17.06 -12.22
CA ASP A 104 2.08 -17.04 -13.71
C ASP A 104 2.40 -18.42 -14.34
N ASP A 105 2.54 -19.48 -13.53
CA ASP A 105 2.76 -20.87 -13.99
C ASP A 105 1.46 -21.72 -13.85
N GLY A 106 0.33 -21.15 -14.23
CA GLY A 106 -0.95 -21.85 -14.39
C GLY A 106 -1.24 -22.17 -15.86
N ASP A 107 -1.04 -23.44 -16.23
CA ASP A 107 -1.36 -24.16 -17.49
C ASP A 107 -2.44 -23.57 -18.42
#